data_AF-A0A7S1GEC0-F1
#
_entry.id   AF-A0A7S1GEC0-F1
#
_cell.length_a   1.000
_cell.length_b   1.000
_cell.length_c   1.000
_cell.angle_alpha   90.00
_cell.angle_beta   90.00
_cell.angle_gamma   90.00
#
_symmetry.space_group_name_H-M   'P 1'
#
loop_
_entity.id
_entity.type
_entity.pdbx_description
1 polymer ?
#
loop_
_entity_poly.entity_id
_entity_poly.type
_entity_poly.pdbx_seq_one_letter_code
_entity_poly.pdbx_strand_id
1 'polypeptide(L)'
;AKGGDAGEYGAFDVIHHADSVKSAISGGVSASVSAIGSVVATTGSGSLTTNALVAFSSLADRNLAAQAVPMARARGRPDLLPAPEPRDLLWRSLSLTEAQRHLRGALVAAAVGALVFLWYVPVSFVSSLTTLSEIAKHAPWLFDIIDSSPVLEGFLEGFLPTLALVVFMALLPTLLTALTVAEGAFSRSAVDAGLMEKLFLFNVFNVFLGSSVAGVILGSLEDLGKNLSPEAIAQLLGDTLPDVALFFTNYVMLLALSGLPLELLRIGPLVVGVAKRKLGMYKTDAERRRGDDPGQVPYGLLFPQALLVFLITVVYAVLQPLILVFAALFFAVALIVWKHQVLYVYRVAWHAGGRAWPSVYARAVVCLVIAQTTMVGVLPTYGAAAQAAAVVPLIAITIFAYVRTQRVLGPSFDYLPVAEARHADAGGGHAADFPAPVADRDAVLAAIPHAFTPPSLVARAIPSALV
;
A
#
# COMPACT_ATOMS: atom_id res chain seq x y z
N ALA A 1 65.91 -36.08 6.47
CA ALA A 1 67.14 -35.30 6.69
C ALA A 1 67.38 -34.42 5.48
N LYS A 2 67.50 -33.08 5.70
CA LYS A 2 67.82 -31.99 4.75
C LYS A 2 66.79 -31.78 3.61
N GLY A 3 66.25 -30.61 3.28
CA GLY A 3 66.46 -29.21 3.68
C GLY A 3 66.24 -28.31 2.44
N GLY A 4 65.36 -27.30 2.54
CA GLY A 4 65.36 -26.05 1.76
C GLY A 4 64.85 -26.05 0.30
N ASP A 5 63.64 -25.54 0.06
CA ASP A 5 63.37 -24.28 -0.70
C ASP A 5 61.88 -24.18 -1.08
N ALA A 6 61.14 -23.36 -0.34
CA ALA A 6 59.79 -22.92 -0.69
C ALA A 6 59.71 -21.43 -0.33
N GLY A 7 60.04 -20.56 -1.29
CA GLY A 7 60.05 -19.11 -1.10
C GLY A 7 59.54 -18.37 -2.34
N GLU A 8 58.66 -17.40 -2.09
CA GLU A 8 58.56 -16.12 -2.81
C GLU A 8 57.72 -15.96 -4.09
N TYR A 9 56.58 -16.65 -4.28
CA TYR A 9 55.61 -16.21 -5.31
C TYR A 9 54.14 -16.09 -4.89
N GLY A 10 53.78 -16.35 -3.62
CA GLY A 10 52.39 -16.26 -3.14
C GLY A 10 52.06 -15.10 -2.20
N ALA A 11 53.06 -14.48 -1.57
CA ALA A 11 52.84 -13.47 -0.53
C ALA A 11 52.67 -12.04 -1.08
N PHE A 12 53.34 -11.70 -2.18
CA PHE A 12 53.33 -10.33 -2.72
C PHE A 12 51.98 -9.93 -3.35
N ASP A 13 51.30 -10.86 -4.03
CA ASP A 13 50.02 -10.58 -4.70
C ASP A 13 48.85 -10.43 -3.70
N VAL A 14 48.84 -11.21 -2.62
CA VAL A 14 47.81 -11.11 -1.57
C VAL A 14 47.96 -9.82 -0.76
N ILE A 15 49.19 -9.35 -0.54
CA ILE A 15 49.48 -8.09 0.16
C ILE A 15 49.07 -6.89 -0.71
N HIS A 16 49.40 -6.89 -2.01
CA HIS A 16 48.99 -5.81 -2.92
C HIS A 16 47.47 -5.72 -3.09
N HIS A 17 46.77 -6.86 -3.13
CA HIS A 17 45.31 -6.88 -3.21
C HIS A 17 44.66 -6.40 -1.90
N ALA A 18 45.21 -6.79 -0.74
CA ALA A 18 44.73 -6.33 0.56
C ALA A 18 44.94 -4.82 0.77
N ASP A 19 46.07 -4.26 0.31
CA ASP A 19 46.36 -2.83 0.41
C ASP A 19 45.55 -1.99 -0.58
N SER A 20 45.29 -2.52 -1.80
CA SER A 20 44.37 -1.91 -2.76
C SER A 20 42.93 -1.90 -2.26
N VAL A 21 42.47 -2.99 -1.62
CA VAL A 21 41.14 -3.06 -1.01
C VAL A 21 41.05 -2.14 0.20
N LYS A 22 42.09 -2.07 1.05
CA LYS A 22 42.15 -1.11 2.16
C LYS A 22 42.15 0.34 1.68
N SER A 23 42.88 0.69 0.62
CA SER A 23 42.91 2.05 0.08
C SER A 23 41.58 2.44 -0.60
N ALA A 24 40.91 1.48 -1.25
CA ALA A 24 39.58 1.69 -1.83
C ALA A 24 38.51 1.86 -0.74
N ILE A 25 38.59 1.07 0.34
CA ILE A 25 37.71 1.21 1.51
C ILE A 25 38.01 2.53 2.23
N SER A 26 39.27 2.91 2.46
CA SER A 26 39.62 4.16 3.12
C SER A 26 39.25 5.38 2.27
N GLY A 27 39.43 5.29 0.94
CA GLY A 27 39.00 6.31 -0.01
C GLY A 27 37.48 6.45 -0.08
N GLY A 28 36.75 5.33 -0.11
CA GLY A 28 35.29 5.32 -0.10
C GLY A 28 34.70 5.82 1.22
N VAL A 29 35.31 5.47 2.35
CA VAL A 29 34.95 5.99 3.68
C VAL A 29 35.29 7.47 3.79
N SER A 30 36.45 7.92 3.32
CA SER A 30 36.84 9.33 3.31
C SER A 30 35.92 10.18 2.43
N ALA A 31 35.56 9.70 1.24
CA ALA A 31 34.61 10.35 0.34
C ALA A 31 33.20 10.40 0.96
N SER A 32 32.76 9.33 1.63
CA SER A 32 31.48 9.29 2.34
C SER A 32 31.49 10.25 3.54
N VAL A 33 32.57 10.30 4.31
CA VAL A 33 32.75 11.22 5.45
C VAL A 33 32.82 12.67 4.97
N SER A 34 33.45 12.95 3.83
CA SER A 34 33.47 14.28 3.20
C SER A 34 32.09 14.68 2.69
N ALA A 35 31.34 13.77 2.07
CA ALA A 35 29.98 14.01 1.61
C ALA A 35 29.01 14.20 2.79
N ILE A 36 29.15 13.41 3.85
CA ILE A 36 28.43 13.58 5.11
C ILE A 36 28.82 14.91 5.75
N GLY A 37 30.11 15.26 5.78
CA GLY A 37 30.61 16.53 6.30
C GLY A 37 30.08 17.74 5.54
N SER A 38 30.03 17.68 4.21
CA SER A 38 29.47 18.75 3.38
C SER A 38 27.94 18.85 3.51
N VAL A 39 27.24 17.72 3.66
CA VAL A 39 25.79 17.69 3.91
C VAL A 39 25.49 18.19 5.32
N VAL A 40 26.24 17.79 6.34
CA VAL A 40 26.07 18.25 7.73
C VAL A 40 26.39 19.75 7.86
N ALA A 41 27.46 20.23 7.20
CA ALA A 41 27.81 21.65 7.18
C ALA A 41 26.75 22.51 6.46
N THR A 42 26.17 22.03 5.36
CA THR A 42 25.04 22.71 4.68
C THR A 42 23.71 22.57 5.44
N THR A 43 23.53 21.53 6.26
CA THR A 43 22.34 21.37 7.12
C THR A 43 22.42 22.23 8.38
N GLY A 44 23.61 22.51 8.90
CA GLY A 44 23.83 23.46 10.01
C GLY A 44 23.46 24.91 9.67
N SER A 45 23.49 25.26 8.37
CA SER A 45 22.94 26.51 7.83
C SER A 45 21.57 26.34 7.14
N GLY A 46 20.97 25.15 7.25
CA GLY A 46 19.75 24.79 6.55
C GLY A 46 18.52 25.48 7.16
N SER A 47 17.57 25.87 6.30
CA SER A 47 16.26 26.38 6.73
C SER A 47 15.63 25.40 7.72
N LEU A 48 15.56 25.80 8.99
CA LEU A 48 14.83 25.08 10.03
C LEU A 48 13.39 24.92 9.55
N THR A 49 12.93 23.68 9.47
CA THR A 49 11.56 23.36 9.07
C THR A 49 10.59 23.76 10.18
N THR A 50 9.36 24.13 9.83
CA THR A 50 8.32 24.54 10.80
C THR A 50 7.83 23.41 11.72
N ASN A 51 8.23 22.17 11.44
CA ASN A 51 7.77 20.97 12.15
C ASN A 51 8.80 20.54 13.19
N ALA A 52 8.34 20.20 14.39
CA ALA A 52 9.18 19.72 15.50
C ALA A 52 8.51 18.53 16.21
N LEU A 53 9.33 17.67 16.81
CA LEU A 53 8.87 16.61 17.70
C LEU A 53 9.02 17.07 19.15
N VAL A 54 7.94 16.98 19.92
CA VAL A 54 7.89 17.38 21.32
C VAL A 54 7.67 16.14 22.18
N ALA A 55 8.56 15.93 23.15
CA ALA A 55 8.44 14.89 24.16
C ALA A 55 7.92 15.49 25.47
N PHE A 56 7.14 14.70 26.21
CA PHE A 56 6.59 15.07 27.51
C PHE A 56 7.08 14.04 28.55
N SER A 57 7.18 14.48 29.80
CA SER A 57 7.61 13.63 30.93
C SER A 57 6.57 12.61 31.39
N SER A 58 5.28 12.85 31.10
CA SER A 58 4.16 11.98 31.44
C SER A 58 3.29 11.73 30.21
N LEU A 59 2.72 10.52 30.12
CA LEU A 59 1.82 10.14 29.04
C LEU A 59 0.46 10.86 29.18
N ALA A 60 0.03 11.16 30.41
CA ALA A 60 -1.12 12.01 30.68
C ALA A 60 -0.93 13.44 30.16
N ASP A 61 0.22 14.06 30.40
CA ASP A 61 0.52 15.42 29.93
C ASP A 61 0.58 15.49 28.40
N ARG A 62 1.21 14.49 27.76
CA ARG A 62 1.21 14.35 26.30
C ARG A 62 -0.21 14.32 25.73
N ASN A 63 -1.08 13.45 26.27
CA ASN A 63 -2.43 13.28 25.74
C ASN A 63 -3.32 14.49 26.01
N LEU A 64 -3.15 15.15 27.16
CA LEU A 64 -3.83 16.40 27.47
C LEU A 64 -3.42 17.51 26.49
N ALA A 65 -2.11 17.62 26.21
CA ALA A 65 -1.60 18.57 25.23
C ALA A 65 -2.15 18.29 23.82
N ALA A 66 -2.18 17.03 23.38
CA ALA A 66 -2.70 16.61 22.07
C ALA A 66 -4.22 16.82 21.92
N GLN A 67 -4.99 16.70 23.01
CA GLN A 67 -6.45 16.93 22.99
C GLN A 67 -6.83 18.41 23.11
N ALA A 68 -5.95 19.28 23.64
CA ALA A 68 -6.19 20.72 23.75
C ALA A 68 -6.02 21.49 22.42
N VAL A 69 -5.47 20.84 21.40
CA VAL A 69 -5.04 21.41 20.11
C VAL A 69 -6.17 21.92 19.21
N PRO A 70 -7.36 21.28 19.12
CA PRO A 70 -8.43 21.78 18.27
C PRO A 70 -8.82 23.23 18.60
N MET A 71 -8.74 23.64 19.88
CA MET A 71 -8.95 25.04 20.30
C MET A 71 -7.81 25.98 19.90
N ALA A 72 -6.58 25.47 19.78
CA ALA A 72 -5.42 26.23 19.34
C ALA A 72 -5.42 26.45 17.82
N ARG A 73 -5.82 25.44 17.03
CA ARG A 73 -5.96 25.53 15.57
C ARG A 73 -6.96 26.60 15.13
N ALA A 74 -8.11 26.70 15.82
CA ALA A 74 -9.10 27.75 15.58
C ALA A 74 -8.56 29.19 15.80
N ARG A 75 -7.41 29.33 16.47
CA ARG A 75 -6.71 30.60 16.74
C ARG A 75 -5.42 30.77 15.91
N GLY A 76 -5.20 29.96 14.87
CA GLY A 76 -4.03 30.06 13.99
C GLY A 76 -2.71 29.60 14.62
N ARG A 77 -2.76 28.72 15.64
CA ARG A 77 -1.57 28.12 16.26
C ARG A 77 -1.17 26.80 15.58
N PRO A 78 0.12 26.38 15.69
CA PRO A 78 0.61 25.16 15.05
C PRO A 78 -0.16 23.92 15.49
N ASP A 79 -0.40 23.02 14.53
CA ASP A 79 -1.00 21.72 14.78
C ASP A 79 -0.06 20.85 15.62
N LEU A 80 -0.60 20.33 16.72
CA LEU A 80 0.01 19.31 17.56
C LEU A 80 -0.71 18.00 17.26
N LEU A 81 -0.04 17.09 16.57
CA LEU A 81 -0.56 15.77 16.25
C LEU A 81 0.14 14.70 17.10
N PRO A 82 -0.55 13.62 17.50
CA PRO A 82 0.11 12.52 18.17
C PRO A 82 1.17 11.92 17.24
N ALA A 83 2.43 11.99 17.66
CA ALA A 83 3.54 11.44 16.88
C ALA A 83 3.40 9.91 16.77
N PRO A 84 3.50 9.35 15.54
CA PRO A 84 3.70 7.93 15.30
C PRO A 84 5.01 7.41 15.91
N GLU A 85 5.15 6.08 15.97
CA GLU A 85 6.39 5.43 16.37
C GLU A 85 7.57 5.90 15.47
N PRO A 86 8.80 6.06 15.97
CA PRO A 86 9.95 6.48 15.17
C PRO A 86 10.20 5.65 13.90
N ARG A 87 9.86 4.35 13.89
CA ARG A 87 9.99 3.47 12.72
C ARG A 87 8.92 3.69 11.66
N ASP A 88 7.77 4.20 12.08
CA ASP A 88 6.63 4.53 11.22
C ASP A 88 6.79 5.89 10.55
N LEU A 89 7.60 6.79 11.13
CA LEU A 89 7.82 8.14 10.61
C LEU A 89 8.51 8.14 9.23
N LEU A 90 7.95 8.95 8.32
CA LEU A 90 8.54 9.24 7.02
C LEU A 90 9.35 10.53 7.10
N TRP A 91 10.63 10.42 7.44
CA TRP A 91 11.55 11.55 7.64
C TRP A 91 11.59 12.53 6.46
N ARG A 92 11.51 12.04 5.23
CA ARG A 92 11.51 12.89 4.02
C ARG A 92 10.26 13.78 3.90
N SER A 93 9.13 13.35 4.47
CA SER A 93 7.87 14.08 4.44
C SER A 93 7.76 15.11 5.57
N LEU A 94 8.59 15.00 6.61
CA LEU A 94 8.57 15.91 7.77
C LEU A 94 9.08 17.32 7.43
N SER A 95 9.85 17.49 6.36
CA SER A 95 10.32 18.82 5.94
C SER A 95 9.29 19.62 5.14
N LEU A 96 8.15 19.03 4.80
CA LEU A 96 7.11 19.68 3.99
C LEU A 96 6.28 20.64 4.85
N THR A 97 5.99 21.81 4.29
CA THR A 97 5.05 22.77 4.89
C THR A 97 3.60 22.31 4.70
N GLU A 98 2.69 22.79 5.55
CA GLU A 98 1.26 22.46 5.47
C GLU A 98 0.66 22.86 4.10
N ALA A 99 1.01 24.05 3.59
CA ALA A 99 0.58 24.51 2.27
C ALA A 99 1.06 23.60 1.12
N GLN A 100 2.34 23.18 1.16
CA GLN A 100 2.88 22.23 0.17
C GLN A 100 2.14 20.90 0.23
N ARG A 101 1.77 20.45 1.43
CA ARG A 101 1.04 19.20 1.61
C ARG A 101 -0.39 19.27 1.10
N HIS A 102 -1.10 20.35 1.37
CA HIS A 102 -2.44 20.55 0.82
C HIS A 102 -2.43 20.61 -0.70
N LEU A 103 -1.47 21.33 -1.30
CA LEU A 103 -1.32 21.38 -2.75
C LEU A 103 -1.00 20.00 -3.33
N ARG A 104 -0.03 19.28 -2.76
CA ARG A 104 0.32 17.91 -3.21
C ARG A 104 -0.86 16.95 -3.07
N GLY A 105 -1.56 17.00 -1.94
CA GLY A 105 -2.77 16.20 -1.70
C GLY A 105 -3.85 16.50 -2.73
N ALA A 106 -4.10 17.77 -3.05
CA ALA A 106 -5.06 18.16 -4.08
C ALA A 106 -4.64 17.67 -5.48
N LEU A 107 -3.36 17.81 -5.85
CA LEU A 107 -2.83 17.33 -7.12
C LEU A 107 -2.92 15.80 -7.24
N VAL A 108 -2.59 15.06 -6.18
CA VAL A 108 -2.70 13.60 -6.19
C VAL A 108 -4.16 13.16 -6.20
N ALA A 109 -5.05 13.82 -5.47
CA ALA A 109 -6.48 13.53 -5.53
C ALA A 109 -7.04 13.75 -6.95
N ALA A 110 -6.65 14.83 -7.62
CA ALA A 110 -7.00 15.08 -9.02
C ALA A 110 -6.41 14.02 -9.96
N ALA A 111 -5.14 13.65 -9.76
CA ALA A 111 -4.47 12.62 -10.55
C ALA A 111 -5.11 11.23 -10.37
N VAL A 112 -5.47 10.85 -9.14
CA VAL A 112 -6.18 9.60 -8.85
C VAL A 112 -7.58 9.64 -9.43
N GLY A 113 -8.29 10.76 -9.32
CA GLY A 113 -9.60 10.95 -9.95
C GLY A 113 -9.52 10.75 -11.46
N ALA A 114 -8.55 11.39 -12.13
CA ALA A 114 -8.31 11.20 -13.56
C ALA A 114 -7.93 9.75 -13.89
N LEU A 115 -7.06 9.13 -13.08
CA LEU A 115 -6.63 7.74 -13.25
C LEU A 115 -7.83 6.79 -13.20
N VAL A 116 -8.77 6.99 -12.27
CA VAL A 116 -9.96 6.12 -12.14
C VAL A 116 -10.80 6.10 -13.41
N PHE A 117 -11.02 7.24 -14.06
CA PHE A 117 -11.85 7.29 -15.28
C PHE A 117 -11.06 6.97 -16.56
N LEU A 118 -9.78 7.35 -16.61
CA LEU A 118 -8.96 7.20 -17.80
C LEU A 118 -8.20 5.86 -17.88
N TRP A 119 -8.26 4.99 -16.86
CA TRP A 119 -7.49 3.74 -16.85
C TRP A 119 -7.83 2.76 -17.97
N TYR A 120 -9.06 2.80 -18.50
CA TYR A 120 -9.42 1.98 -19.66
C TYR A 120 -8.64 2.33 -20.93
N VAL A 121 -8.21 3.58 -21.07
CA VAL A 121 -7.46 4.05 -22.24
C VAL A 121 -6.07 3.40 -22.34
N PRO A 122 -5.20 3.44 -21.32
CA PRO A 122 -3.91 2.75 -21.40
C PRO A 122 -4.07 1.22 -21.40
N VAL A 123 -5.13 0.68 -20.78
CA VAL A 123 -5.42 -0.76 -20.85
C VAL A 123 -5.75 -1.20 -22.28
N SER A 124 -6.64 -0.47 -22.97
CA SER A 124 -6.99 -0.77 -24.35
C SER A 124 -5.81 -0.54 -25.31
N PHE A 125 -4.99 0.48 -25.04
CA PHE A 125 -3.76 0.73 -25.78
C PHE A 125 -2.74 -0.41 -25.63
N VAL A 126 -2.50 -0.91 -24.41
CA VAL A 126 -1.62 -2.07 -24.21
C VAL A 126 -2.21 -3.30 -24.90
N SER A 127 -3.52 -3.53 -24.77
CA SER A 127 -4.20 -4.64 -25.43
C SER A 127 -4.09 -4.58 -26.96
N SER A 128 -4.16 -3.39 -27.57
CA SER A 128 -4.04 -3.24 -29.02
C SER A 128 -2.60 -3.42 -29.49
N LEU A 129 -1.61 -2.93 -28.74
CA LEU A 129 -0.19 -3.13 -29.04
C LEU A 129 0.24 -4.60 -28.98
N THR A 130 -0.44 -5.42 -28.19
CA THR A 130 -0.14 -6.86 -28.10
C THR A 130 -0.80 -7.72 -29.17
N THR A 131 -1.52 -7.11 -30.12
CA THR A 131 -2.06 -7.86 -31.26
C THR A 131 -0.93 -8.32 -32.18
N LEU A 132 -1.03 -9.55 -32.69
CA LEU A 132 0.01 -10.15 -33.53
C LEU A 132 0.30 -9.30 -34.78
N SER A 133 -0.73 -8.66 -35.33
CA SER A 133 -0.64 -7.77 -36.49
C SER A 133 0.18 -6.50 -36.23
N GLU A 134 0.12 -5.92 -35.04
CA GLU A 134 0.94 -4.75 -34.67
C GLU A 134 2.38 -5.17 -34.37
N ILE A 135 2.59 -6.31 -33.72
CA ILE A 135 3.91 -6.88 -33.49
C ILE A 135 4.60 -7.21 -34.83
N ALA A 136 3.86 -7.76 -35.80
CA ALA A 136 4.36 -8.07 -37.13
C ALA A 136 4.93 -6.85 -37.86
N LYS A 137 4.32 -5.68 -37.69
CA LYS A 137 4.79 -4.43 -38.30
C LYS A 137 6.11 -3.94 -37.70
N HIS A 138 6.35 -4.21 -36.43
CA HIS A 138 7.50 -3.67 -35.68
C HIS A 138 8.63 -4.68 -35.46
N ALA A 139 8.35 -5.98 -35.57
CA ALA A 139 9.32 -7.07 -35.47
C ALA A 139 9.09 -8.15 -36.55
N PRO A 140 9.41 -7.87 -37.83
CA PRO A 140 9.15 -8.80 -38.94
C PRO A 140 9.91 -10.12 -38.82
N TRP A 141 11.10 -10.09 -38.19
CA TRP A 141 11.94 -11.26 -37.93
C TRP A 141 11.29 -12.30 -37.00
N LEU A 142 10.26 -11.90 -36.25
CA LEU A 142 9.52 -12.82 -35.38
C LEU A 142 8.56 -13.70 -36.20
N PHE A 143 8.13 -13.24 -37.38
CA PHE A 143 7.17 -13.93 -38.23
C PHE A 143 7.75 -15.20 -38.86
N ASP A 144 9.02 -15.16 -39.31
CA ASP A 144 9.73 -16.35 -39.83
C ASP A 144 9.79 -17.50 -38.79
N ILE A 145 9.77 -17.15 -37.51
CA ILE A 145 9.77 -18.10 -36.38
C ILE A 145 8.33 -18.52 -36.03
N ILE A 146 7.35 -17.60 -36.12
CA ILE A 146 5.94 -17.88 -35.84
C ILE A 146 5.34 -18.81 -36.90
N ASP A 147 5.57 -18.54 -38.19
CA ASP A 147 5.08 -19.35 -39.32
C ASP A 147 5.65 -20.79 -39.32
N SER A 148 6.75 -21.01 -38.59
CA SER A 148 7.38 -22.34 -38.48
C SER A 148 6.63 -23.30 -37.55
N SER A 149 5.68 -22.81 -36.73
CA SER A 149 4.90 -23.65 -35.81
C SER A 149 3.52 -23.06 -35.50
N PRO A 150 2.42 -23.71 -35.92
CA PRO A 150 1.06 -23.27 -35.59
C PRO A 150 0.75 -23.30 -34.08
N VAL A 151 1.53 -24.06 -33.30
CA VAL A 151 1.43 -24.06 -31.83
C VAL A 151 2.04 -22.78 -31.24
N LEU A 152 3.13 -22.28 -31.82
CA LEU A 152 3.80 -21.07 -31.36
C LEU A 152 2.97 -19.82 -31.72
N GLU A 153 2.35 -19.80 -32.89
CA GLU A 153 1.39 -18.79 -33.32
C GLU A 153 0.20 -18.70 -32.34
N GLY A 154 -0.51 -19.81 -32.11
CA GLY A 154 -1.62 -19.83 -31.17
C GLY A 154 -1.22 -19.50 -29.71
N PHE A 155 0.00 -19.88 -29.30
CA PHE A 155 0.52 -19.49 -28.00
C PHE A 155 0.77 -17.99 -27.92
N LEU A 156 1.41 -17.38 -28.91
CA LEU A 156 1.70 -15.94 -28.89
C LEU A 156 0.44 -15.10 -29.03
N GLU A 157 -0.52 -15.49 -29.87
CA GLU A 157 -1.79 -14.78 -30.01
C GLU A 157 -2.64 -14.80 -28.74
N GLY A 158 -2.68 -15.93 -28.01
CA GLY A 158 -3.50 -16.04 -26.79
C GLY A 158 -2.78 -15.61 -25.50
N PHE A 159 -1.51 -15.97 -25.36
CA PHE A 159 -0.77 -15.82 -24.11
C PHE A 159 -0.10 -14.45 -23.96
N LEU A 160 0.48 -13.90 -25.04
CA LEU A 160 1.25 -12.66 -24.96
C LEU A 160 0.38 -11.45 -24.56
N PRO A 161 -0.83 -11.22 -25.13
CA PRO A 161 -1.71 -10.15 -24.68
C PRO A 161 -2.11 -10.31 -23.22
N THR A 162 -2.43 -11.54 -22.81
CA THR A 162 -2.82 -11.85 -21.44
C THR A 162 -1.67 -11.57 -20.46
N LEU A 163 -0.45 -11.99 -20.79
CA LEU A 163 0.73 -11.75 -19.95
C LEU A 163 1.05 -10.26 -19.85
N ALA A 164 1.05 -9.54 -20.97
CA ALA A 164 1.30 -8.10 -20.98
C ALA A 164 0.26 -7.34 -20.16
N LEU A 165 -1.02 -7.72 -20.28
CA LEU A 165 -2.09 -7.14 -19.49
C LEU A 165 -1.93 -7.43 -17.99
N VAL A 166 -1.56 -8.66 -17.61
CA VAL A 166 -1.27 -9.01 -16.21
C VAL A 166 -0.11 -8.16 -15.65
N VAL A 167 0.97 -8.00 -16.41
CA VAL A 167 2.11 -7.16 -16.02
C VAL A 167 1.69 -5.68 -15.90
N PHE A 168 0.88 -5.19 -16.83
CA PHE A 168 0.36 -3.83 -16.79
C PHE A 168 -0.56 -3.60 -15.58
N MET A 169 -1.41 -4.57 -15.23
CA MET A 169 -2.25 -4.50 -14.03
C MET A 169 -1.43 -4.56 -12.74
N ALA A 170 -0.29 -5.26 -12.73
CA ALA A 170 0.64 -5.25 -11.59
C ALA A 170 1.31 -3.88 -11.37
N LEU A 171 1.34 -3.01 -12.39
CA LEU A 171 1.85 -1.64 -12.26
C LEU A 171 0.92 -0.76 -11.43
N LEU A 172 -0.39 -1.00 -11.47
CA LEU A 172 -1.38 -0.12 -10.85
C LEU A 172 -1.18 0.06 -9.33
N PRO A 173 -1.07 -1.00 -8.50
CA PRO A 173 -0.81 -0.83 -7.07
C PRO A 173 0.51 -0.09 -6.81
N THR A 174 1.52 -0.33 -7.64
CA THR A 174 2.83 0.35 -7.55
C THR A 174 2.69 1.85 -7.84
N LEU A 175 1.94 2.21 -8.88
CA LEU A 175 1.64 3.59 -9.26
C LEU A 175 0.85 4.31 -8.14
N LEU A 176 -0.21 3.69 -7.63
CA LEU A 176 -1.00 4.26 -6.52
C LEU A 176 -0.19 4.42 -5.23
N THR A 177 0.75 3.50 -4.97
CA THR A 177 1.68 3.63 -3.84
C THR A 177 2.61 4.82 -4.04
N ALA A 178 3.19 4.97 -5.24
CA ALA A 178 4.06 6.10 -5.57
C ALA A 178 3.33 7.45 -5.43
N LEU A 179 2.10 7.53 -5.94
CA LEU A 179 1.24 8.71 -5.79
C LEU A 179 0.94 9.02 -4.32
N THR A 180 0.63 8.00 -3.51
CA THR A 180 0.35 8.19 -2.07
C THR A 180 1.58 8.63 -1.29
N VAL A 181 2.78 8.14 -1.63
CA VAL A 181 4.03 8.63 -1.03
C VAL A 181 4.27 10.10 -1.44
N ALA A 182 3.93 10.48 -2.67
CA ALA A 182 4.08 11.84 -3.17
C ALA A 182 3.16 12.86 -2.47
N GLU A 183 2.02 12.43 -1.90
CA GLU A 183 1.15 13.28 -1.06
C GLU A 183 1.89 13.86 0.15
N GLY A 184 2.94 13.18 0.63
CA GLY A 184 3.74 13.63 1.75
C GLY A 184 3.12 13.31 3.11
N ALA A 185 2.51 12.13 3.26
CA ALA A 185 2.02 11.64 4.55
C ALA A 185 3.15 11.57 5.61
N PHE A 186 2.80 11.77 6.88
CA PHE A 186 3.76 11.78 8.00
C PHE A 186 4.30 10.39 8.36
N SER A 187 3.52 9.34 8.10
CA SER A 187 3.85 7.96 8.50
C SER A 187 3.60 6.95 7.39
N ARG A 188 4.27 5.80 7.49
CA ARG A 188 4.07 4.65 6.59
C ARG A 188 2.68 4.05 6.79
N SER A 189 2.20 3.99 8.03
CA SER A 189 0.82 3.59 8.34
C SER A 189 -0.23 4.47 7.66
N ALA A 190 0.02 5.79 7.56
CA ALA A 190 -0.85 6.71 6.84
C ALA A 190 -0.76 6.51 5.32
N VAL A 191 0.42 6.16 4.79
CA VAL A 191 0.57 5.77 3.37
C VAL A 191 -0.22 4.50 3.08
N ASP A 192 -0.13 3.46 3.92
CA ASP A 192 -0.87 2.21 3.74
C ASP A 192 -2.39 2.44 3.81
N ALA A 193 -2.85 3.24 4.77
CA ALA A 193 -4.24 3.65 4.86
C ALA A 193 -4.65 4.41 3.57
N GLY A 194 -3.87 5.42 3.17
CA GLY A 194 -4.09 6.21 1.95
C GLY A 194 -4.13 5.36 0.67
N LEU A 195 -3.27 4.36 0.56
CA LEU A 195 -3.25 3.40 -0.54
C LEU A 195 -4.51 2.55 -0.55
N MET A 196 -4.92 2.03 0.61
CA MET A 196 -6.18 1.30 0.76
C MET A 196 -7.36 2.15 0.27
N GLU A 197 -7.39 3.44 0.62
CA GLU A 197 -8.49 4.33 0.23
C GLU A 197 -8.60 4.47 -1.29
N LYS A 198 -7.47 4.73 -1.95
CA LYS A 198 -7.39 4.94 -3.40
C LYS A 198 -7.63 3.65 -4.17
N LEU A 199 -7.07 2.54 -3.71
CA LEU A 199 -7.25 1.24 -4.35
C LEU A 199 -8.69 0.72 -4.18
N PHE A 200 -9.33 0.99 -3.03
CA PHE A 200 -10.75 0.71 -2.85
C PHE A 200 -11.60 1.53 -3.85
N LEU A 201 -11.35 2.84 -3.97
CA LEU A 201 -12.04 3.68 -4.94
C LEU A 201 -11.86 3.13 -6.37
N PHE A 202 -10.62 2.78 -6.73
CA PHE A 202 -10.32 2.19 -8.02
C PHE A 202 -11.10 0.89 -8.25
N ASN A 203 -11.11 -0.03 -7.27
CA ASN A 203 -11.84 -1.29 -7.35
C ASN A 203 -13.35 -1.09 -7.52
N VAL A 204 -13.96 -0.13 -6.82
CA VAL A 204 -15.39 0.17 -6.97
C VAL A 204 -15.69 0.67 -8.39
N PHE A 205 -14.93 1.63 -8.90
CA PHE A 205 -15.23 2.23 -10.20
C PHE A 205 -14.80 1.38 -11.39
N ASN A 206 -13.63 0.76 -11.34
CA ASN A 206 -13.08 0.01 -12.47
C ASN A 206 -13.50 -1.46 -12.43
N VAL A 207 -13.36 -2.14 -11.29
CA VAL A 207 -13.67 -3.57 -11.24
C VAL A 207 -15.16 -3.79 -11.10
N PHE A 208 -15.83 -3.15 -10.13
CA PHE A 208 -17.25 -3.36 -9.89
C PHE A 208 -18.15 -2.64 -10.91
N LEU A 209 -18.15 -1.29 -10.92
CA LEU A 209 -18.99 -0.52 -11.84
C LEU A 209 -18.54 -0.71 -13.29
N GLY A 210 -17.24 -0.74 -13.54
CA GLY A 210 -16.70 -0.91 -14.87
C GLY A 210 -17.12 -2.23 -15.52
N SER A 211 -17.03 -3.37 -14.83
CA SER A 211 -17.51 -4.64 -15.42
C SER A 211 -19.04 -4.71 -15.55
N SER A 212 -19.78 -3.99 -14.69
CA SER A 212 -21.24 -3.95 -14.73
C SER A 212 -21.79 -3.06 -15.84
N VAL A 213 -21.11 -1.94 -16.13
CA VAL A 213 -21.61 -0.88 -17.03
C VAL A 213 -20.75 -0.75 -18.30
N ALA A 214 -19.67 -1.54 -18.47
CA ALA A 214 -18.78 -1.45 -19.65
C ALA A 214 -19.53 -1.55 -20.98
N GLY A 215 -20.57 -2.39 -21.05
CA GLY A 215 -21.42 -2.52 -22.24
C GLY A 215 -22.29 -1.28 -22.53
N VAL A 216 -22.70 -0.55 -21.48
CA VAL A 216 -23.61 0.60 -21.62
C VAL A 216 -22.86 1.93 -21.74
N ILE A 217 -21.71 2.10 -21.08
CA ILE A 217 -20.87 3.30 -21.24
C ILE A 217 -20.46 3.48 -22.70
N LEU A 218 -20.08 2.40 -23.39
CA LEU A 218 -19.69 2.48 -24.81
C LEU A 218 -20.85 2.83 -25.75
N GLY A 219 -22.10 2.55 -25.36
CA GLY A 219 -23.29 2.85 -26.15
C GLY A 219 -24.01 4.16 -25.77
N SER A 220 -23.84 4.64 -24.54
CA SER A 220 -24.68 5.70 -23.95
C SER A 220 -23.90 6.91 -23.43
N LEU A 221 -22.62 7.05 -23.76
CA LEU A 221 -21.80 8.22 -23.40
C LEU A 221 -22.45 9.56 -23.80
N GLU A 222 -23.21 9.59 -24.90
CA GLU A 222 -23.94 10.78 -25.34
C GLU A 222 -25.22 11.08 -24.53
N ASP A 223 -25.82 10.06 -23.91
CA ASP A 223 -27.04 10.17 -23.09
C ASP A 223 -26.72 10.40 -21.61
N LEU A 224 -25.67 9.74 -21.09
CA LEU A 224 -25.17 9.90 -19.73
C LEU A 224 -24.63 11.31 -19.47
N GLY A 225 -23.98 11.93 -20.45
CA GLY A 225 -23.46 13.30 -20.34
C GLY A 225 -24.56 14.37 -20.19
N LYS A 226 -25.80 14.08 -20.58
CA LYS A 226 -26.92 15.04 -20.55
C LYS A 226 -27.84 14.87 -19.34
N ASN A 227 -27.97 13.66 -18.79
CA ASN A 227 -28.94 13.34 -17.72
C ASN A 227 -28.30 12.53 -16.57
N LEU A 228 -27.23 13.06 -15.98
CA LEU A 228 -26.52 12.45 -14.85
C LEU A 228 -27.32 12.66 -13.53
N SER A 229 -28.54 12.13 -13.46
CA SER A 229 -29.33 12.08 -12.23
C SER A 229 -29.00 10.82 -11.42
N PRO A 230 -29.02 10.88 -10.07
CA PRO A 230 -28.85 9.70 -9.22
C PRO A 230 -29.86 8.59 -9.54
N GLU A 231 -31.05 8.95 -10.01
CA GLU A 231 -32.12 8.04 -10.42
C GLU A 231 -31.78 7.30 -11.72
N ALA A 232 -31.23 8.01 -12.72
CA ALA A 232 -30.81 7.40 -13.98
C ALA A 232 -29.66 6.40 -13.77
N ILE A 233 -28.72 6.73 -12.87
CA ILE A 233 -27.65 5.82 -12.48
C ILE A 233 -28.24 4.58 -11.79
N ALA A 234 -29.17 4.77 -10.84
CA ALA A 234 -29.80 3.64 -10.14
C ALA A 234 -30.56 2.73 -11.10
N GLN A 235 -31.29 3.26 -12.08
CA GLN A 235 -31.99 2.49 -13.10
C GLN A 235 -31.03 1.74 -14.03
N LEU A 236 -29.98 2.42 -14.52
CA LEU A 236 -28.96 1.80 -15.35
C LEU A 236 -28.26 0.63 -14.65
N LEU A 237 -27.91 0.80 -13.38
CA LEU A 237 -27.40 -0.29 -12.55
C LEU A 237 -28.45 -1.39 -12.36
N GLY A 238 -29.72 -0.99 -12.20
CA GLY A 238 -30.89 -1.87 -12.13
C GLY A 238 -30.96 -2.89 -13.27
N ASP A 239 -30.78 -2.40 -14.49
CA ASP A 239 -30.91 -3.20 -15.71
C ASP A 239 -29.67 -4.07 -15.98
N THR A 240 -28.47 -3.57 -15.69
CA THR A 240 -27.21 -4.21 -16.09
C THR A 240 -26.62 -5.16 -15.06
N LEU A 241 -26.86 -4.93 -13.76
CA LEU A 241 -26.24 -5.72 -12.71
C LEU A 241 -26.66 -7.18 -12.66
N PRO A 242 -27.93 -7.55 -12.90
CA PRO A 242 -28.34 -8.96 -12.91
C PRO A 242 -27.58 -9.79 -13.96
N ASP A 243 -27.29 -9.22 -15.13
CA ASP A 243 -26.64 -9.94 -16.24
C ASP A 243 -25.20 -10.37 -15.90
N VAL A 244 -24.50 -9.59 -15.09
CA VAL A 244 -23.10 -9.86 -14.69
C VAL A 244 -22.98 -10.63 -13.36
N ALA A 245 -24.09 -11.04 -12.75
CA ALA A 245 -24.10 -11.72 -11.45
C ALA A 245 -23.30 -13.06 -11.46
N LEU A 246 -23.41 -13.82 -12.55
CA LEU A 246 -22.66 -15.07 -12.71
C LEU A 246 -21.15 -14.83 -12.83
N PHE A 247 -20.74 -13.77 -13.53
CA PHE A 247 -19.34 -13.37 -13.63
C PHE A 247 -18.75 -13.09 -12.24
N PHE A 248 -19.43 -12.29 -11.42
CA PHE A 248 -18.97 -11.98 -10.07
C PHE A 248 -18.98 -13.19 -9.13
N THR A 249 -19.95 -14.08 -9.28
CA THR A 249 -19.97 -15.34 -8.51
C THR A 249 -18.74 -16.19 -8.85
N ASN A 250 -18.42 -16.33 -10.14
CA ASN A 250 -17.22 -17.04 -10.59
C ASN A 250 -15.93 -16.34 -10.12
N TYR A 251 -15.91 -15.01 -10.13
CA TYR A 251 -14.79 -14.22 -9.63
C TYR A 251 -14.51 -14.47 -8.14
N VAL A 252 -15.55 -14.41 -7.29
CA VAL A 252 -15.41 -14.70 -5.85
C VAL A 252 -15.00 -16.16 -5.62
N MET A 253 -15.58 -17.10 -6.36
CA MET A 253 -15.20 -18.51 -6.31
C MET A 253 -13.72 -18.72 -6.66
N LEU A 254 -13.24 -18.08 -7.73
CA LEU A 254 -11.84 -18.15 -8.15
C LEU A 254 -10.89 -17.56 -7.09
N LEU A 255 -11.25 -16.44 -6.47
CA LEU A 255 -10.46 -15.87 -5.38
C LEU A 255 -10.42 -16.79 -4.16
N ALA A 256 -11.54 -17.41 -3.80
CA ALA A 256 -11.65 -18.30 -2.65
C ALA A 256 -10.84 -19.60 -2.84
N LEU A 257 -10.98 -20.24 -4.01
CA LEU A 257 -10.42 -21.57 -4.27
C LEU A 257 -9.00 -21.54 -4.84
N SER A 258 -8.65 -20.50 -5.60
CA SER A 258 -7.34 -20.40 -6.26
C SER A 258 -6.53 -19.23 -5.71
N GLY A 259 -7.12 -18.05 -5.57
CA GLY A 259 -6.41 -16.84 -5.15
C GLY A 259 -5.73 -16.98 -3.79
N LEU A 260 -6.50 -17.28 -2.74
CA LEU A 260 -5.99 -17.40 -1.37
C LEU A 260 -5.00 -18.57 -1.19
N PRO A 261 -5.22 -19.77 -1.77
CA PRO A 261 -4.20 -20.82 -1.71
C PRO A 261 -2.90 -20.48 -2.45
N LEU A 262 -2.97 -19.80 -3.60
CA LEU A 262 -1.77 -19.31 -4.29
C LEU A 262 -1.03 -18.23 -3.48
N GLU A 263 -1.79 -17.39 -2.77
CA GLU A 263 -1.23 -16.42 -1.82
C GLU A 263 -0.52 -17.12 -0.66
N LEU A 264 -1.10 -18.20 -0.12
CA LEU A 264 -0.48 -19.03 0.92
C LEU A 264 0.86 -19.63 0.45
N LEU A 265 0.91 -20.12 -0.79
CA LEU A 265 2.13 -20.66 -1.39
C LEU A 265 3.22 -19.61 -1.65
N ARG A 266 2.86 -18.32 -1.73
CA ARG A 266 3.77 -17.20 -2.03
C ARG A 266 4.69 -17.48 -3.23
N ILE A 267 4.10 -17.97 -4.33
CA ILE A 267 4.85 -18.37 -5.53
C ILE A 267 5.72 -17.24 -6.07
N GLY A 268 5.22 -16.00 -6.09
CA GLY A 268 5.98 -14.83 -6.59
C GLY A 268 7.33 -14.64 -5.88
N PRO A 269 7.34 -14.39 -4.55
CA PRO A 269 8.58 -14.30 -3.78
C PRO A 269 9.48 -15.55 -3.90
N LEU A 270 8.89 -16.74 -3.95
CA LEU A 270 9.64 -17.99 -4.09
C LEU A 270 10.40 -18.06 -5.42
N VAL A 271 9.73 -17.80 -6.54
CA VAL A 271 10.32 -17.82 -7.89
C VAL A 271 11.41 -16.78 -8.00
N VAL A 272 11.16 -15.55 -7.54
CA VAL A 272 12.15 -14.46 -7.56
C VAL A 272 13.34 -14.80 -6.67
N GLY A 273 13.12 -15.36 -5.48
CA GLY A 273 14.19 -15.76 -4.57
C GLY A 273 15.08 -16.85 -5.16
N VAL A 274 14.48 -17.91 -5.74
CA VAL A 274 15.23 -18.99 -6.40
C VAL A 274 15.99 -18.47 -7.62
N ALA A 275 15.36 -17.63 -8.45
CA ALA A 275 16.01 -17.04 -9.62
C ALA A 275 17.21 -16.18 -9.23
N LYS A 276 17.06 -15.28 -8.25
CA LYS A 276 18.17 -14.42 -7.77
C LYS A 276 19.32 -15.23 -7.18
N ARG A 277 19.04 -16.33 -6.48
CA ARG A 277 20.08 -17.25 -5.96
C ARG A 277 20.81 -17.97 -7.09
N LYS A 278 20.08 -18.52 -8.08
CA LYS A 278 20.68 -19.22 -9.22
C LYS A 278 21.51 -18.30 -10.13
N LEU A 279 21.07 -17.06 -10.29
CA LEU A 279 21.77 -16.04 -11.07
C LEU A 279 22.98 -15.42 -10.33
N GLY A 280 23.31 -15.90 -9.11
CA GLY A 280 24.46 -15.42 -8.36
C GLY A 280 24.36 -13.94 -7.93
N MET A 281 23.14 -13.38 -7.86
CA MET A 281 22.93 -11.96 -7.55
C MET A 281 23.28 -11.61 -6.09
N TYR A 282 23.36 -12.60 -5.21
CA TYR A 282 23.75 -12.40 -3.80
C TYR A 282 25.21 -12.80 -3.61
N LYS A 283 26.07 -11.81 -3.35
CA LYS A 283 27.51 -12.00 -3.16
C LYS A 283 27.86 -12.23 -1.70
N THR A 284 27.10 -11.65 -0.76
CA THR A 284 27.34 -11.80 0.68
C THR A 284 26.18 -12.47 1.40
N ASP A 285 26.45 -13.10 2.55
CA ASP A 285 25.40 -13.70 3.38
C ASP A 285 24.43 -12.65 3.94
N ALA A 286 24.89 -11.40 4.13
CA ALA A 286 24.03 -10.29 4.52
C ALA A 286 23.03 -9.93 3.40
N GLU A 287 23.47 -9.93 2.14
CA GLU A 287 22.57 -9.72 0.99
C GLU A 287 21.58 -10.87 0.82
N ARG A 288 22.01 -12.12 1.06
CA ARG A 288 21.09 -13.28 1.07
C ARG A 288 20.01 -13.12 2.13
N ARG A 289 20.39 -12.79 3.37
CA ARG A 289 19.44 -12.55 4.47
C ARG A 289 18.47 -11.41 4.19
N ARG A 290 18.93 -10.33 3.53
CA ARG A 290 18.07 -9.23 3.09
C ARG A 290 17.13 -9.64 1.97
N GLY A 291 17.61 -10.47 1.03
CA GLY A 291 16.82 -11.02 -0.07
C GLY A 291 15.74 -12.00 0.40
N ASP A 292 15.99 -12.67 1.53
CA ASP A 292 15.06 -13.60 2.17
C ASP A 292 14.06 -12.91 3.11
N ASP A 293 14.12 -11.58 3.27
CA ASP A 293 13.15 -10.83 4.05
C ASP A 293 11.77 -10.94 3.38
N PRO A 294 10.79 -11.58 4.05
CA PRO A 294 9.45 -11.78 3.49
C PRO A 294 8.66 -10.47 3.35
N GLY A 295 9.15 -9.38 3.91
CA GLY A 295 8.50 -8.08 3.93
C GLY A 295 7.48 -7.94 5.06
N GLN A 296 6.75 -6.84 5.00
CA GLN A 296 5.67 -6.52 5.92
C GLN A 296 4.32 -6.94 5.36
N VAL A 297 3.32 -7.01 6.23
CA VAL A 297 1.93 -7.24 5.82
C VAL A 297 1.49 -6.08 4.91
N PRO A 298 1.07 -6.34 3.66
CA PRO A 298 0.67 -5.29 2.74
C PRO A 298 -0.78 -4.84 3.02
N TYR A 299 -1.00 -4.18 4.16
CA TYR A 299 -2.34 -3.75 4.58
C TYR A 299 -3.07 -2.92 3.51
N GLY A 300 -2.34 -2.05 2.80
CA GLY A 300 -2.87 -1.23 1.71
C GLY A 300 -3.43 -2.02 0.51
N LEU A 301 -3.06 -3.30 0.35
CA LEU A 301 -3.50 -4.17 -0.76
C LEU A 301 -4.55 -5.20 -0.31
N LEU A 302 -4.42 -5.74 0.91
CA LEU A 302 -5.31 -6.79 1.42
C LEU A 302 -6.71 -6.25 1.75
N PHE A 303 -6.81 -5.10 2.42
CA PHE A 303 -8.10 -4.53 2.81
C PHE A 303 -8.99 -4.17 1.62
N PRO A 304 -8.52 -3.50 0.56
CA PRO A 304 -9.35 -3.18 -0.60
C PRO A 304 -9.88 -4.41 -1.34
N GLN A 305 -9.11 -5.49 -1.38
CA GLN A 305 -9.55 -6.76 -1.97
C GLN A 305 -10.67 -7.39 -1.14
N ALA A 306 -10.51 -7.45 0.18
CA ALA A 306 -11.55 -7.95 1.08
C ALA A 306 -12.83 -7.09 1.01
N LEU A 307 -12.68 -5.76 0.97
CA LEU A 307 -13.79 -4.81 0.83
C LEU A 307 -14.49 -4.93 -0.52
N LEU A 308 -13.77 -5.23 -1.61
CA LEU A 308 -14.38 -5.49 -2.92
C LEU A 308 -15.23 -6.77 -2.89
N VAL A 309 -14.70 -7.86 -2.32
CA VAL A 309 -15.48 -9.10 -2.17
C VAL A 309 -16.70 -8.85 -1.29
N PHE A 310 -16.55 -8.08 -0.21
CA PHE A 310 -17.67 -7.67 0.64
C PHE A 310 -18.73 -6.88 -0.14
N LEU A 311 -18.34 -5.86 -0.92
CA LEU A 311 -19.25 -5.08 -1.77
C LEU A 311 -20.04 -5.98 -2.71
N ILE A 312 -19.33 -6.79 -3.49
CA ILE A 312 -19.94 -7.72 -4.46
C ILE A 312 -20.93 -8.65 -3.74
N THR A 313 -20.52 -9.20 -2.60
CA THR A 313 -21.36 -10.13 -1.82
C THR A 313 -22.66 -9.47 -1.37
N VAL A 314 -22.60 -8.26 -0.80
CA VAL A 314 -23.80 -7.58 -0.29
C VAL A 314 -24.73 -7.15 -1.44
N VAL A 315 -24.18 -6.67 -2.55
CA VAL A 315 -24.95 -6.31 -3.75
C VAL A 315 -25.71 -7.53 -4.31
N TYR A 316 -25.01 -8.65 -4.48
CA TYR A 316 -25.58 -9.84 -5.11
C TYR A 316 -26.24 -10.82 -4.14
N ALA A 317 -26.20 -10.59 -2.83
CA ALA A 317 -26.81 -11.46 -1.83
C ALA A 317 -28.31 -11.70 -2.10
N VAL A 318 -29.02 -10.67 -2.58
CA VAL A 318 -30.45 -10.74 -2.88
C VAL A 318 -30.70 -11.25 -4.30
N LEU A 319 -29.86 -10.88 -5.27
CA LEU A 319 -30.04 -11.23 -6.69
C LEU A 319 -29.63 -12.68 -6.99
N GLN A 320 -28.50 -13.12 -6.44
CA GLN A 320 -27.94 -14.45 -6.62
C GLN A 320 -27.40 -14.98 -5.28
N PRO A 321 -28.25 -15.57 -4.42
CA PRO A 321 -27.89 -16.01 -3.07
C PRO A 321 -26.72 -17.01 -3.00
N LEU A 322 -26.45 -17.73 -4.09
CA LEU A 322 -25.32 -18.66 -4.19
C LEU A 322 -23.97 -17.97 -3.90
N ILE A 323 -23.85 -16.67 -4.17
CA ILE A 323 -22.64 -15.90 -3.90
C ILE A 323 -22.27 -15.91 -2.41
N LEU A 324 -23.25 -15.99 -1.51
CA LEU A 324 -23.04 -16.01 -0.06
C LEU A 324 -22.23 -17.23 0.38
N VAL A 325 -22.43 -18.38 -0.27
CA VAL A 325 -21.69 -19.62 0.03
C VAL A 325 -20.21 -19.44 -0.30
N PHE A 326 -19.92 -18.91 -1.49
CA PHE A 326 -18.54 -18.68 -1.93
C PHE A 326 -17.87 -17.52 -1.18
N ALA A 327 -18.61 -16.48 -0.82
CA ALA A 327 -18.11 -15.39 0.01
C ALA A 327 -17.78 -15.85 1.43
N ALA A 328 -18.63 -16.67 2.05
CA ALA A 328 -18.36 -17.28 3.35
C ALA A 328 -17.10 -18.17 3.28
N LEU A 329 -16.96 -18.95 2.20
CA LEU A 329 -15.75 -19.74 1.95
C LEU A 329 -14.51 -18.84 1.79
N PHE A 330 -14.60 -17.76 1.01
CA PHE A 330 -13.53 -16.78 0.85
C PHE A 330 -13.06 -16.24 2.19
N PHE A 331 -13.97 -15.72 3.04
CA PHE A 331 -13.58 -15.16 4.34
C PHE A 331 -13.06 -16.23 5.32
N ALA A 332 -13.59 -17.45 5.28
CA ALA A 332 -13.10 -18.55 6.11
C ALA A 332 -11.66 -18.95 5.74
N VAL A 333 -11.39 -19.12 4.44
CA VAL A 333 -10.05 -19.44 3.94
C VAL A 333 -9.10 -18.26 4.17
N ALA A 334 -9.54 -17.02 3.94
CA ALA A 334 -8.74 -15.82 4.14
C ALA A 334 -8.33 -15.68 5.61
N LEU A 335 -9.23 -15.97 6.55
CA LEU A 335 -8.94 -15.99 7.98
C LEU A 335 -7.81 -16.99 8.31
N ILE A 336 -7.83 -18.18 7.72
CA ILE A 336 -6.77 -19.19 7.95
C ILE A 336 -5.45 -18.73 7.32
N VAL A 337 -5.48 -18.32 6.04
CA VAL A 337 -4.30 -17.94 5.25
C VAL A 337 -3.63 -16.71 5.83
N TRP A 338 -4.35 -15.60 6.00
CA TRP A 338 -3.76 -14.36 6.50
C TRP A 338 -3.35 -14.48 7.97
N LYS A 339 -4.07 -15.23 8.80
CA LYS A 339 -3.61 -15.53 10.17
C LYS A 339 -2.29 -16.29 10.15
N HIS A 340 -2.16 -17.32 9.31
CA HIS A 340 -0.90 -18.06 9.17
C HIS A 340 0.23 -17.13 8.72
N GLN A 341 0.02 -16.31 7.69
CA GLN A 341 1.06 -15.43 7.18
C GLN A 341 1.46 -14.33 8.17
N VAL A 342 0.52 -13.74 8.91
CA VAL A 342 0.82 -12.73 9.94
C VAL A 342 1.63 -13.35 11.09
N LEU A 343 1.37 -14.60 11.46
CA LEU A 343 2.06 -15.27 12.56
C LEU A 343 3.46 -15.80 12.19
N TYR A 344 3.61 -16.36 10.99
CA TYR A 344 4.80 -17.14 10.63
C TYR A 344 5.67 -16.51 9.53
N VAL A 345 5.13 -15.57 8.76
CA VAL A 345 5.80 -15.09 7.55
C VAL A 345 6.14 -13.61 7.66
N TYR A 346 5.16 -12.73 7.86
CA TYR A 346 5.40 -11.29 7.77
C TYR A 346 6.08 -10.74 9.02
N ARG A 347 6.98 -9.77 8.82
CA ARG A 347 7.56 -8.99 9.92
C ARG A 347 6.67 -7.80 10.25
N VAL A 348 6.44 -7.56 11.53
CA VAL A 348 5.84 -6.30 12.00
C VAL A 348 6.87 -5.17 11.86
N ALA A 349 6.68 -4.32 10.86
CA ALA A 349 7.61 -3.21 10.58
C ALA A 349 7.37 -1.99 11.48
N TRP A 350 6.10 -1.72 11.83
CA TRP A 350 5.67 -0.66 12.74
C TRP A 350 4.32 -1.00 13.38
N HIS A 351 4.00 -0.35 14.50
CA HIS A 351 2.71 -0.50 15.16
C HIS A 351 1.79 0.71 14.90
N ALA A 352 0.75 0.51 14.08
CA ALA A 352 -0.25 1.55 13.80
C ALA A 352 -1.34 1.70 14.89
N GLY A 353 -1.42 0.76 15.84
CA GLY A 353 -2.38 0.81 16.96
C GLY A 353 -3.86 0.67 16.55
N GLY A 354 -4.15 0.07 15.39
CA GLY A 354 -5.52 -0.10 14.91
C GLY A 354 -6.15 1.14 14.26
N ARG A 355 -5.38 2.21 14.04
CA ARG A 355 -5.86 3.47 13.43
C ARG A 355 -6.46 3.34 12.02
N ALA A 356 -6.17 2.24 11.32
CA ALA A 356 -6.78 1.96 10.02
C ALA A 356 -8.25 1.51 10.13
N TRP A 357 -8.72 1.07 11.30
CA TRP A 357 -10.05 0.49 11.47
C TRP A 357 -11.21 1.44 11.16
N PRO A 358 -11.24 2.71 11.63
CA PRO A 358 -12.29 3.65 11.25
C PRO A 358 -12.39 3.86 9.73
N SER A 359 -11.24 3.84 9.07
CA SER A 359 -11.12 3.95 7.60
C SER A 359 -11.72 2.70 6.93
N VAL A 360 -11.41 1.49 7.39
CA VAL A 360 -12.03 0.24 6.88
C VAL A 360 -13.55 0.23 7.13
N TYR A 361 -13.99 0.59 8.34
CA TYR A 361 -15.40 0.63 8.72
C TYR A 361 -16.22 1.60 7.85
N ALA A 362 -15.69 2.80 7.60
CA ALA A 362 -16.33 3.76 6.71
C ALA A 362 -16.57 3.19 5.30
N ARG A 363 -15.60 2.43 4.77
CA ARG A 363 -15.70 1.80 3.44
C ARG A 363 -16.68 0.63 3.43
N ALA A 364 -16.72 -0.16 4.50
CA ALA A 364 -17.74 -1.20 4.64
C ALA A 364 -19.16 -0.59 4.65
N VAL A 365 -19.36 0.54 5.34
CA VAL A 365 -20.63 1.28 5.29
C VAL A 365 -20.92 1.81 3.88
N VAL A 366 -19.92 2.37 3.18
CA VAL A 366 -20.08 2.77 1.77
C VAL A 366 -20.52 1.59 0.90
N CYS A 367 -19.98 0.38 1.13
CA CYS A 367 -20.40 -0.83 0.42
C CYS A 367 -21.89 -1.15 0.69
N LEU A 368 -22.35 -1.01 1.94
CA LEU A 368 -23.76 -1.19 2.29
C LEU A 368 -24.66 -0.16 1.60
N VAL A 369 -24.25 1.11 1.58
CA VAL A 369 -24.99 2.19 0.92
C VAL A 369 -25.07 1.92 -0.59
N ILE A 370 -23.96 1.55 -1.24
CA ILE A 370 -23.95 1.18 -2.66
C ILE A 370 -24.94 0.02 -2.90
N ALA A 371 -24.89 -1.04 -2.10
CA ALA A 371 -25.78 -2.17 -2.23
C ALA A 371 -27.27 -1.81 -2.06
N GLN A 372 -27.59 -0.94 -1.09
CA GLN A 372 -28.96 -0.48 -0.86
C GLN A 372 -29.45 0.42 -2.01
N THR A 373 -28.62 1.34 -2.50
CA THR A 373 -28.94 2.18 -3.67
C THR A 373 -29.15 1.34 -4.92
N THR A 374 -28.29 0.36 -5.16
CA THR A 374 -28.45 -0.64 -6.22
C THR A 374 -29.77 -1.39 -6.08
N MET A 375 -30.11 -1.85 -4.87
CA MET A 375 -31.35 -2.59 -4.61
C MET A 375 -32.60 -1.74 -4.90
N VAL A 376 -32.57 -0.44 -4.59
CA VAL A 376 -33.63 0.51 -4.97
C VAL A 376 -33.79 0.61 -6.50
N GLY A 377 -32.68 0.53 -7.24
CA GLY A 377 -32.69 0.54 -8.71
C GLY A 377 -33.18 -0.77 -9.33
N VAL A 378 -32.75 -1.92 -8.80
CA VAL A 378 -33.04 -3.24 -9.36
C VAL A 378 -34.47 -3.71 -9.03
N LEU A 379 -34.95 -3.56 -7.80
CA LEU A 379 -36.25 -4.13 -7.37
C LEU A 379 -37.47 -3.69 -8.21
N PRO A 380 -37.60 -2.42 -8.62
CA PRO A 380 -38.71 -1.99 -9.49
C PRO A 380 -38.75 -2.71 -10.84
N THR A 381 -37.59 -3.09 -11.40
CA THR A 381 -37.52 -3.82 -12.68
C THR A 381 -38.19 -5.20 -12.61
N TYR A 382 -38.22 -5.81 -11.42
CA TYR A 382 -38.90 -7.07 -11.13
C TYR A 382 -40.35 -6.89 -10.64
N GLY A 383 -40.92 -5.68 -10.73
CA GLY A 383 -42.28 -5.37 -10.25
C GLY A 383 -42.39 -5.22 -8.73
N ALA A 384 -41.27 -5.18 -7.99
CA ALA A 384 -41.20 -5.09 -6.54
C ALA A 384 -41.01 -3.64 -6.04
N ALA A 385 -41.79 -2.69 -6.58
CA ALA A 385 -41.65 -1.27 -6.28
C ALA A 385 -41.94 -0.92 -4.80
N ALA A 386 -42.87 -1.63 -4.16
CA ALA A 386 -43.17 -1.44 -2.73
C ALA A 386 -41.99 -1.83 -1.84
N GLN A 387 -41.28 -2.90 -2.19
CA GLN A 387 -40.07 -3.35 -1.51
C GLN A 387 -38.93 -2.35 -1.74
N ALA A 388 -38.79 -1.81 -2.95
CA ALA A 388 -37.82 -0.75 -3.25
C ALA A 388 -38.05 0.49 -2.36
N ALA A 389 -39.30 0.92 -2.20
CA ALA A 389 -39.67 2.03 -1.32
C ALA A 389 -39.32 1.77 0.16
N ALA A 390 -39.40 0.51 0.61
CA ALA A 390 -39.00 0.12 1.96
C ALA A 390 -37.48 0.14 2.20
N VAL A 391 -36.66 0.07 1.14
CA VAL A 391 -35.18 0.16 1.24
C VAL A 391 -34.71 1.61 1.38
N VAL A 392 -35.45 2.59 0.87
CA VAL A 392 -35.11 4.02 0.99
C VAL A 392 -34.87 4.48 2.45
N PRO A 393 -35.75 4.22 3.43
CA PRO A 393 -35.49 4.59 4.82
C PRO A 393 -34.30 3.82 5.42
N LEU A 394 -33.98 2.61 4.94
CA LEU A 394 -32.82 1.83 5.39
C LEU A 394 -31.50 2.53 5.06
N ILE A 395 -31.41 3.23 3.91
CA ILE A 395 -30.23 4.04 3.55
C ILE A 395 -30.02 5.14 4.59
N ALA A 396 -31.07 5.87 4.94
CA ALA A 396 -31.01 6.92 5.95
C ALA A 396 -30.60 6.38 7.33
N ILE A 397 -31.14 5.22 7.73
CA ILE A 397 -30.77 4.53 8.99
C ILE A 397 -29.30 4.13 8.97
N THR A 398 -28.79 3.61 7.86
CA THR A 398 -27.39 3.17 7.71
C THR A 398 -26.44 4.35 7.86
N ILE A 399 -26.73 5.46 7.19
CA ILE A 399 -25.95 6.71 7.29
C ILE A 399 -26.03 7.27 8.72
N PHE A 400 -27.22 7.28 9.32
CA PHE A 400 -27.40 7.73 10.71
C PHE A 400 -26.59 6.88 11.70
N ALA A 401 -26.64 5.56 11.56
CA ALA A 401 -25.88 4.63 12.40
C ALA A 401 -24.37 4.86 12.25
N TYR A 402 -23.87 5.08 11.03
CA TYR A 402 -22.48 5.43 10.78
C TYR A 402 -22.09 6.75 11.44
N VAL A 403 -22.85 7.82 11.23
CA VAL A 403 -22.58 9.13 11.83
C VAL A 403 -22.61 9.05 13.35
N ARG A 404 -23.58 8.32 13.94
CA ARG A 404 -23.64 8.08 15.39
C ARG A 404 -22.41 7.33 15.88
N THR A 405 -22.02 6.26 15.19
CA THR A 405 -20.84 5.45 15.56
C THR A 405 -19.57 6.27 15.51
N GLN A 406 -19.38 7.09 14.46
CA GLN A 406 -18.21 7.96 14.35
C GLN A 406 -18.19 9.06 15.41
N ARG A 407 -19.35 9.63 15.76
CA ARG A 407 -19.43 10.62 16.85
C ARG A 407 -19.11 10.03 18.22
N VAL A 408 -19.50 8.78 18.48
CA VAL A 408 -19.30 8.12 19.78
C VAL A 408 -17.91 7.50 19.90
N LEU A 409 -17.48 6.73 18.89
CA LEU A 409 -16.24 5.95 18.93
C LEU A 409 -15.06 6.62 18.23
N GLY A 410 -15.30 7.53 17.28
CA GLY A 410 -14.24 8.20 16.51
C GLY A 410 -13.13 8.80 17.38
N PRO A 411 -13.45 9.61 18.40
CA PRO A 411 -12.44 10.20 19.28
C PRO A 411 -11.55 9.18 20.01
N SER A 412 -12.04 7.95 20.22
CA SER A 412 -11.30 6.88 20.91
C SER A 412 -10.19 6.29 20.04
N PHE A 413 -10.25 6.45 18.72
CA PHE A 413 -9.20 5.98 17.80
C PHE A 413 -8.08 7.01 17.60
N ASP A 414 -8.38 8.30 17.83
CA ASP A 414 -7.42 9.39 17.64
C ASP A 414 -6.56 9.61 18.88
N TYR A 415 -7.17 9.54 20.07
CA TYR A 415 -6.52 9.87 21.34
C TYR A 415 -6.74 8.80 22.41
N LEU A 416 -5.72 8.58 23.24
CA LEU A 416 -5.86 7.74 24.43
C LEU A 416 -6.63 8.52 25.53
N PRO A 417 -7.60 7.90 26.22
CA PRO A 417 -8.25 8.51 27.38
C PRO A 417 -7.24 8.92 28.47
N VAL A 418 -7.39 10.13 29.02
CA VAL A 418 -6.49 10.66 30.06
C VAL A 418 -6.49 9.80 31.32
N ALA A 419 -7.62 9.15 31.64
CA ALA A 419 -7.71 8.23 32.77
C ALA A 419 -6.78 7.02 32.58
N GLU A 420 -6.83 6.37 31.42
CA GLU A 420 -5.95 5.25 31.08
C GLU A 420 -4.49 5.68 31.01
N ALA A 421 -4.23 6.88 30.47
CA ALA A 421 -2.91 7.48 30.46
C ALA A 421 -2.32 7.62 31.88
N ARG A 422 -3.12 8.13 32.82
CA ARG A 422 -2.72 8.28 34.23
C ARG A 422 -2.53 6.94 34.92
N HIS A 423 -3.35 5.95 34.61
CA HIS A 423 -3.17 4.59 35.13
C HIS A 423 -1.87 3.96 34.61
N ALA A 424 -1.56 4.14 33.33
CA ALA A 424 -0.30 3.69 32.74
C ALA A 424 0.91 4.38 33.38
N ASP A 425 0.84 5.71 33.59
CA ASP A 425 1.88 6.47 34.28
C ASP A 425 2.06 6.02 35.74
N ALA A 426 0.96 5.78 36.47
CA ALA A 426 0.98 5.33 37.87
C ALA A 426 1.50 3.90 38.05
N GLY A 427 1.40 3.06 37.02
CA GLY A 427 1.96 1.71 36.99
C GLY A 427 3.50 1.66 36.92
N GLY A 428 4.19 2.80 36.94
CA GLY A 428 5.66 2.87 36.97
C GLY A 428 6.34 2.60 35.62
N GLY A 429 5.57 2.51 34.54
CA GLY A 429 6.12 2.26 33.22
C GLY A 429 6.67 3.53 32.56
N HIS A 430 7.96 3.51 32.22
CA HIS A 430 8.57 4.24 31.09
C HIS A 430 9.26 5.58 31.32
N ALA A 431 9.48 6.07 32.55
CA ALA A 431 10.46 7.17 32.73
C ALA A 431 11.92 6.72 32.44
N ALA A 432 12.20 5.41 32.43
CA ALA A 432 13.54 4.85 32.26
C ALA A 432 13.93 4.48 30.82
N ASP A 433 12.96 4.31 29.90
CA ASP A 433 13.22 3.79 28.53
C ASP A 433 13.10 4.86 27.43
N PHE A 434 12.66 6.08 27.76
CA PHE A 434 12.90 7.20 26.87
C PHE A 434 14.36 7.64 27.04
N PRO A 435 15.17 7.66 25.97
CA PRO A 435 16.46 8.31 26.08
C PRO A 435 16.19 9.75 26.55
N ALA A 436 16.90 10.16 27.61
CA ALA A 436 16.90 11.53 28.14
C ALA A 436 16.81 12.53 26.98
N PRO A 437 16.07 13.67 27.11
CA PRO A 437 15.74 14.56 26.00
C PRO A 437 16.96 14.71 25.12
N VAL A 438 16.92 14.05 23.97
CA VAL A 438 18.11 13.80 23.19
C VAL A 438 18.44 15.13 22.54
N ALA A 439 19.24 15.94 23.26
CA ALA A 439 19.84 17.16 22.78
C ALA A 439 20.85 16.88 21.65
N ASP A 440 21.16 15.61 21.42
CA ASP A 440 22.13 15.16 20.44
C ASP A 440 21.47 14.38 19.30
N ARG A 441 21.31 15.06 18.16
CA ARG A 441 20.85 14.50 16.88
C ARG A 441 21.45 13.12 16.57
N ASP A 442 22.67 12.83 17.00
CA ASP A 442 23.36 11.58 16.74
C ASP A 442 22.80 10.39 17.54
N ALA A 443 22.25 10.61 18.73
CA ALA A 443 21.60 9.55 19.51
C ALA A 443 20.19 9.22 19.01
N VAL A 444 19.47 10.19 18.42
CA VAL A 444 18.22 9.93 17.69
C VAL A 444 18.51 9.11 16.43
N LEU A 445 19.59 9.44 15.70
CA LEU A 445 20.02 8.69 14.52
C LEU A 445 20.55 7.29 14.87
N ALA A 446 21.16 7.12 16.04
CA ALA A 446 21.63 5.81 16.54
C ALA A 446 20.48 4.90 17.04
N ALA A 447 19.37 5.47 17.52
CA ALA A 447 18.17 4.73 17.90
C ALA A 447 17.35 4.25 16.68
N ILE A 448 17.64 4.76 15.47
CA ILE A 448 17.10 4.22 14.22
C ILE A 448 17.89 2.93 13.91
N PRO A 449 17.24 1.75 13.85
CA PRO A 449 17.95 0.52 13.53
C PRO A 449 18.70 0.68 12.20
N HIS A 450 20.00 0.38 12.19
CA HIS A 450 20.95 0.48 11.05
C HIS A 450 20.55 -0.31 9.78
N ALA A 451 19.36 -0.90 9.73
CA ALA A 451 18.82 -1.63 8.59
C ALA A 451 18.17 -0.73 7.52
N PHE A 452 17.92 0.57 7.80
CA PHE A 452 17.08 1.42 6.92
C PHE A 452 17.66 2.80 6.56
N THR A 453 18.96 3.02 6.76
CA THR A 453 19.68 4.11 6.11
C THR A 453 20.04 3.71 4.67
N PRO A 454 19.92 4.60 3.66
CA PRO A 454 20.58 4.36 2.38
C PRO A 454 22.09 4.16 2.62
N PRO A 455 22.79 3.42 1.74
CA PRO A 455 24.21 3.05 1.94
C PRO A 455 25.17 4.23 2.18
N SER A 456 24.72 5.46 1.93
CA SER A 456 25.50 6.69 2.11
C SER A 456 25.56 7.23 3.56
N LEU A 457 24.96 6.55 4.55
CA LEU A 457 24.89 7.05 5.95
C LEU A 457 25.33 6.04 7.03
N VAL A 458 25.90 4.89 6.67
CA VAL A 458 26.42 3.91 7.65
C VAL A 458 27.94 3.93 7.65
N ALA A 459 28.51 4.81 8.46
CA ALA A 459 29.90 4.68 8.88
C ALA A 459 30.07 5.23 10.30
N ARG A 460 29.78 4.41 11.32
CA ARG A 460 30.54 4.43 12.59
C ARG A 460 30.19 3.26 13.51
N ALA A 461 31.19 2.42 13.77
CA ALA A 461 31.82 2.25 15.08
C ALA A 461 32.89 1.15 14.97
N ILE A 462 34.16 1.55 14.86
CA ILE A 462 35.30 0.67 15.22
C ILE A 462 35.74 1.14 16.61
N PRO A 463 35.84 0.25 17.62
CA PRO A 463 36.28 0.64 18.95
C PRO A 463 37.71 1.19 18.93
N SER A 464 37.92 2.28 19.66
CA SER A 464 39.22 2.91 19.93
C SER A 464 40.07 2.03 20.84
N ALA A 465 40.63 0.95 20.29
CA ALA A 465 41.68 0.15 20.91
C ALA A 465 42.68 -0.29 19.83
N LEU A 466 43.40 0.69 19.25
CA LEU A 466 44.65 0.53 18.50
C LEU A 466 45.09 1.89 17.95
N VAL A 467 45.65 2.73 18.82
CA VAL A 467 46.75 3.67 18.52
C VAL A 467 47.65 3.68 19.75
#